data_AF-A0A078G6P2-F1
#
_entry.id   AF-A0A078G6P2-F1
#
_cell.length_a   1.000
_cell.length_b   1.000
_cell.length_c   1.000
_cell.angle_alpha   90.00
_cell.angle_beta   90.00
_cell.angle_gamma   90.00
#
_symmetry.space_group_name_H-M   'P 1'
#
loop_
_entity.id
_entity.type
_entity.pdbx_description
1 polymer ?
#
loop_
_entity_poly.entity_id
_entity_poly.type
_entity_poly.pdbx_seq_one_letter_code
_entity_poly.pdbx_strand_id
1 'polypeptide(L)'
;MIGGLCKKGSLSEADKLFKKMGEEDETAPSECTYNTLIRAHLGGSGVATSVELIEEMKRCGFSADASTMKMVIDMLADGRLNKRFLDMLS
;
A
#
# COMPACT_ATOMS: atom_id res chain seq x y z
N MET A 1 14.66 1.69 1.25
CA MET A 1 14.43 2.89 2.08
C MET A 1 12.99 2.97 2.58
N ILE A 2 11.97 2.95 1.69
CA ILE A 2 10.54 2.98 2.05
C ILE A 2 10.16 1.94 3.13
N GLY A 3 10.52 0.66 2.94
CA GLY A 3 10.20 -0.36 3.96
C GLY A 3 10.82 -0.11 5.34
N GLY A 4 11.96 0.59 5.41
CA GLY A 4 12.55 1.01 6.69
C GLY A 4 11.75 2.13 7.37
N LEU A 5 11.25 3.09 6.60
CA LEU A 5 10.40 4.19 7.08
C LEU A 5 9.04 3.66 7.57
N CYS A 6 8.42 2.76 6.79
CA CYS A 6 7.17 2.09 7.17
C CYS A 6 7.31 1.33 8.50
N LYS A 7 8.40 0.58 8.68
CA LYS A 7 8.68 -0.17 9.93
C LYS A 7 8.88 0.75 11.15
N LYS A 8 9.38 1.97 10.94
CA LYS A 8 9.55 2.98 12.00
C LYS A 8 8.26 3.77 12.28
N GLY A 9 7.18 3.54 11.53
CA GLY A 9 5.94 4.32 11.64
C GLY A 9 6.02 5.70 10.97
N SER A 10 7.12 6.02 10.29
CA SER A 10 7.31 7.29 9.57
C SER A 10 6.59 7.29 8.22
N LEU A 11 5.26 7.06 8.23
CA LEU A 11 4.46 6.96 7.01
C LEU A 11 4.50 8.24 6.17
N SER A 12 4.48 9.41 6.80
CA SER A 12 4.59 10.68 6.07
C SER A 12 5.89 10.83 5.27
N GLU A 13 7.02 10.35 5.81
CA GLU A 13 8.29 10.36 5.08
C GLU A 13 8.31 9.30 3.97
N ALA A 14 7.71 8.14 4.23
CA ALA A 14 7.56 7.08 3.22
C ALA A 14 6.72 7.56 2.02
N ASP A 15 5.61 8.27 2.27
CA ASP A 15 4.73 8.82 1.24
C ASP A 15 5.42 9.94 0.43
N LYS A 16 6.19 10.82 1.09
CA LYS A 16 6.99 11.84 0.40
C LYS A 16 8.02 11.19 -0.52
N LEU A 17 8.70 10.14 -0.07
CA LEU A 17 9.66 9.42 -0.88
C LEU A 17 8.99 8.69 -2.04
N PHE A 18 7.82 8.08 -1.81
CA PHE A 18 7.02 7.45 -2.85
C PHE A 18 6.60 8.44 -3.94
N LYS A 19 6.13 9.64 -3.58
CA LYS A 19 5.78 10.68 -4.57
C LYS A 19 6.98 11.11 -5.42
N LYS A 20 8.15 11.27 -4.80
CA LYS A 20 9.38 11.59 -5.54
C LYS A 20 9.78 10.51 -6.55
N MET A 21 9.56 9.23 -6.22
CA MET A 21 9.80 8.12 -7.15
C MET A 21 8.93 8.21 -8.42
N GLY A 22 7.74 8.80 -8.33
CA GLY A 22 6.85 9.01 -9.47
C GLY A 22 7.15 10.28 -10.27
N GLU A 23 7.81 11.28 -9.68
CA GLU A 23 8.00 12.62 -10.27
C GLU A 23 9.40 12.83 -10.89
N GLU A 24 10.46 12.23 -10.34
CA GLU A 24 11.84 12.65 -10.64
C GLU A 24 12.63 11.75 -11.62
N ASP A 25 12.00 10.86 -12.40
CA ASP A 25 12.64 9.95 -13.39
C ASP A 25 13.76 9.00 -12.85
N GLU A 26 14.17 9.13 -11.59
CA GLU A 26 15.31 8.40 -11.03
C GLU A 26 14.99 6.95 -10.64
N THR A 27 13.76 6.64 -10.22
CA THR A 27 13.34 5.24 -9.94
C THR A 27 11.82 5.09 -9.84
N ALA A 28 11.19 4.35 -10.75
CA ALA A 28 9.75 4.06 -10.67
C ALA A 28 9.41 3.16 -9.45
N PRO A 29 8.25 3.35 -8.80
CA PRO A 29 7.79 2.44 -7.76
C PRO A 29 7.61 1.01 -8.29
N SER A 30 8.03 0.03 -7.49
CA SER A 30 7.87 -1.40 -7.82
C SER A 30 6.63 -2.00 -7.15
N GLU A 31 6.20 -3.18 -7.60
CA GLU A 31 5.15 -3.98 -6.93
C GLU A 31 5.43 -4.15 -5.42
N CYS A 32 6.69 -4.40 -5.04
CA CYS A 32 7.11 -4.54 -3.64
C CYS A 32 6.95 -3.22 -2.86
N THR A 33 7.19 -2.08 -3.51
CA THR A 33 7.00 -0.74 -2.92
C THR A 33 5.53 -0.52 -2.58
N TYR A 34 4.62 -0.77 -3.52
CA TYR A 34 3.17 -0.65 -3.30
C TYR A 34 2.70 -1.55 -2.17
N ASN A 35 3.01 -2.85 -2.23
CA ASN A 35 2.62 -3.81 -1.21
C ASN A 35 3.14 -3.45 0.19
N THR A 36 4.33 -2.85 0.26
CA THR A 36 4.89 -2.36 1.54
C THR A 36 4.12 -1.17 2.09
N LEU A 37 3.80 -0.17 1.26
CA LEU A 37 3.06 1.01 1.68
C LEU A 37 1.61 0.67 2.06
N ILE A 38 0.93 -0.15 1.26
CA ILE A 38 -0.46 -0.58 1.53
C ILE A 38 -0.54 -1.24 2.91
N ARG A 39 0.32 -2.22 3.20
CA ARG A 39 0.34 -2.90 4.50
C ARG A 39 0.62 -1.93 5.66
N ALA A 40 1.54 -0.98 5.45
CA ALA A 40 1.89 -0.01 6.48
C ALA A 40 0.73 0.95 6.79
N HIS A 41 0.01 1.41 5.76
CA HIS A 41 -1.16 2.28 5.90
C HIS A 41 -2.37 1.55 6.51
N LEU A 42 -2.63 0.31 6.10
CA LEU A 42 -3.67 -0.54 6.71
C LEU A 42 -3.42 -0.78 8.21
N GLY A 43 -2.15 -0.92 8.62
CA GLY A 43 -1.77 -1.07 10.03
C GLY A 43 -1.90 0.22 10.85
N GLY A 44 -1.72 1.39 10.24
CA GLY A 44 -1.60 2.68 10.92
C GLY A 44 -2.86 3.55 10.99
N SER A 45 -3.97 3.16 10.35
CA SER A 45 -5.26 3.90 10.12
C SER A 45 -5.42 4.61 8.77
N GLY A 46 -4.46 4.49 7.86
CA GLY A 46 -4.47 5.07 6.51
C GLY A 46 -5.33 4.30 5.51
N VAL A 47 -6.58 3.98 5.83
CA VAL A 47 -7.47 3.18 4.94
C VAL A 47 -7.69 3.90 3.61
N ALA A 48 -7.94 5.22 3.63
CA ALA A 48 -8.12 6.03 2.42
C ALA A 48 -6.86 6.01 1.54
N THR A 49 -5.68 6.25 2.12
CA THR A 49 -4.41 6.19 1.38
C THR A 49 -4.14 4.80 0.81
N SER A 50 -4.54 3.74 1.53
CA SER A 50 -4.42 2.36 1.03
C SER A 50 -5.26 2.14 -0.23
N VAL A 51 -6.46 2.74 -0.32
CA VAL A 51 -7.29 2.68 -1.54
C VAL A 51 -6.57 3.33 -2.72
N GLU A 52 -6.03 4.54 -2.53
CA GLU A 52 -5.32 5.27 -3.58
C GLU A 52 -4.13 4.48 -4.11
N LEU A 53 -3.35 3.87 -3.21
CA LEU A 53 -2.20 3.04 -3.55
C LEU A 53 -2.60 1.75 -4.30
N ILE A 54 -3.71 1.11 -3.93
CA ILE A 54 -4.20 -0.09 -4.64
C ILE A 54 -4.61 0.27 -6.08
N GLU A 55 -5.36 1.37 -6.24
CA GLU A 55 -5.77 1.84 -7.57
C GLU A 55 -4.56 2.21 -8.45
N GLU A 56 -3.55 2.87 -7.88
CA GLU A 56 -2.32 3.19 -8.60
C GLU A 56 -1.51 1.94 -8.98
N MET A 57 -1.38 0.98 -8.05
CA MET A 57 -0.73 -0.30 -8.30
C MET A 57 -1.38 -1.03 -9.50
N LYS A 58 -2.72 -1.05 -9.59
CA LYS A 58 -3.44 -1.63 -10.74
C LYS A 58 -3.16 -0.87 -12.03
N ARG A 59 -3.17 0.47 -12.00
CA ARG A 59 -2.83 1.29 -13.19
C ARG A 59 -1.43 1.01 -13.70
N CYS A 60 -0.49 0.67 -12.82
CA CYS A 60 0.87 0.26 -13.16
C CYS A 60 0.98 -1.22 -13.60
N GLY A 61 -0.11 -1.99 -13.59
CA GLY A 61 -0.11 -3.41 -13.96
C GLY A 61 0.46 -4.35 -12.87
N PHE A 62 0.58 -3.87 -11.64
CA PHE A 62 1.07 -4.64 -10.50
C PHE A 62 -0.07 -5.27 -9.70
N SER A 63 0.27 -6.29 -8.91
CA SER A 63 -0.68 -7.06 -8.11
C SER A 63 -0.36 -7.03 -6.61
N ALA A 64 -1.37 -7.27 -5.78
CA ALA A 64 -1.13 -7.47 -4.36
C ALA A 64 -0.52 -8.84 -4.11
N ASP A 65 0.52 -8.86 -3.28
CA ASP A 65 1.15 -10.09 -2.84
C ASP A 65 0.28 -10.84 -1.81
N ALA A 66 0.63 -12.10 -1.57
CA ALA A 66 -0.11 -12.95 -0.63
C ALA A 66 -0.14 -12.38 0.81
N SER A 67 0.85 -11.60 1.21
CA SER A 67 0.89 -10.97 2.54
C SER A 67 -0.10 -9.82 2.63
N THR A 68 -0.20 -9.00 1.59
CA THR A 68 -1.18 -7.91 1.49
C THR A 68 -2.59 -8.46 1.43
N MET A 69 -2.83 -9.50 0.63
CA MET A 69 -4.12 -10.21 0.56
C MET A 69 -4.51 -10.78 1.92
N LYS A 70 -3.58 -11.48 2.60
CA LYS A 70 -3.82 -12.02 3.94
C LYS A 70 -4.20 -10.92 4.94
N MET A 71 -3.46 -9.81 4.97
CA MET A 71 -3.75 -8.70 5.89
C MET A 71 -5.16 -8.12 5.66
N VAL A 72 -5.58 -7.97 4.41
CA VAL A 72 -6.92 -7.48 4.09
C VAL A 72 -7.99 -8.47 4.54
N ILE A 73 -7.80 -9.78 4.31
CA ILE A 73 -8.72 -10.82 4.78
C ILE A 73 -8.83 -10.80 6.32
N ASP A 74 -7.69 -10.74 7.01
CA ASP A 74 -7.65 -10.72 8.48
C ASP A 74 -8.40 -9.47 9.01
N MET A 75 -8.18 -8.28 8.42
CA MET A 75 -8.88 -7.05 8.81
C MET A 75 -10.38 -7.03 8.44
N LEU A 76 -10.78 -7.74 7.39
CA LEU A 76 -12.19 -7.93 7.04
C LEU A 76 -12.90 -8.82 8.06
N ALA A 77 -12.25 -9.90 8.50
CA ALA A 77 -12.76 -10.77 9.55
C ALA A 77 -12.91 -10.02 10.88
N ASP A 78 -11.98 -9.10 11.17
CA ASP A 78 -12.04 -8.21 12.35
C ASP A 78 -13.12 -7.10 12.24
N GLY A 79 -13.76 -6.93 11.08
CA GLY A 79 -14.73 -5.85 10.83
C GLY A 79 -14.11 -4.46 10.66
N ARG A 80 -12.78 -4.37 10.47
CA ARG A 80 -12.03 -3.12 10.30
C ARG A 80 -12.02 -2.60 8.87
N LEU A 81 -12.29 -3.48 7.89
CA LEU A 81 -12.42 -3.16 6.48
C LEU A 81 -13.77 -3.63 5.93
N ASN A 82 -14.12 -3.16 4.72
CA ASN A 82 -15.29 -3.59 3.97
C ASN A 82 -14.91 -4.42 2.73
N LYS A 83 -15.83 -5.27 2.25
CA LYS A 83 -15.61 -6.20 1.12
C LYS A 83 -15.06 -5.54 -0.14
N ARG A 84 -15.31 -4.23 -0.33
CA ARG A 84 -14.72 -3.42 -1.41
C ARG A 84 -13.20 -3.58 -1.53
N PHE A 85 -12.49 -3.80 -0.42
CA PHE A 85 -11.04 -4.06 -0.47
C PHE A 85 -10.67 -5.33 -1.25
N LEU A 86 -11.50 -6.37 -1.23
CA LEU A 86 -11.25 -7.56 -2.06
C LEU A 86 -11.50 -7.28 -3.54
N ASP A 87 -12.56 -6.53 -3.85
CA ASP A 87 -12.92 -6.18 -5.22
C ASP A 87 -11.82 -5.31 -5.88
N MET A 88 -11.18 -4.44 -5.10
CA MET A 88 -10.06 -3.63 -5.58
C MET A 88 -8.82 -4.49 -5.85
N LEU A 89 -8.60 -5.57 -5.09
CA LEU A 89 -7.43 -6.45 -5.23
C LEU A 89 -7.63 -7.59 -6.24
N SER A 90 -8.83 -7.69 -6.82
CA SER A 90 -9.18 -8.61 -7.92
C SER A 90 -8.83 -7.96 -9.26
#